data_AF-A0A2V1NM73-F1
#
_entry.id   AF-A0A2V1NM73-F1
#
_cell.length_a   1.000
_cell.length_b   1.000
_cell.length_c   1.000
_cell.angle_alpha   90.00
_cell.angle_beta   90.00
_cell.angle_gamma   90.00
#
_symmetry.space_group_name_H-M   'P 1'
#
loop_
_entity.id
_entity.type
_entity.pdbx_description
1 polymer ?
#
loop_
_entity_poly.entity_id
_entity_poly.type
_entity_poly.pdbx_seq_one_letter_code
_entity_poly.pdbx_strand_id
1 'polypeptide(L)'
;MPLTPLEHDRRYGELDQVMRAFIGQDADDTPDEPSQALTAYLRHTWHTRPWALAQAERQVREYAEKPPGRLRVRLGEYYVMPDVGVPGDGVQQWLSCLADHIRRSVEEGEAPPLVAPATHWEWHARFPELGQFLGGWFSQDMPDEFADHEEAVADYWGTTDPHLVARLTGEIHELLALGLEESEYALALAELGMEVDPPAPYAPSGWLALVAERRGGPPQPAR
;
A
#
# COMPACT_ATOMS: atom_id res chain seq x y z
N MET A 1 -10.65 -11.90 26.70
CA MET A 1 -10.71 -12.79 25.52
C MET A 1 -10.10 -12.02 24.37
N PRO A 2 -9.35 -12.62 23.43
CA PRO A 2 -8.90 -11.86 22.27
C PRO A 2 -10.12 -11.25 21.56
N LEU A 3 -9.98 -10.01 21.08
CA LEU A 3 -11.05 -9.32 20.35
C LEU A 3 -11.46 -10.15 19.15
N THR A 4 -12.76 -10.24 18.88
CA THR A 4 -13.23 -10.80 17.61
C THR A 4 -12.79 -9.89 16.46
N PRO A 5 -12.64 -10.42 15.22
CA PRO A 5 -12.27 -9.59 14.07
C PRO A 5 -13.17 -8.36 13.89
N LEU A 6 -14.49 -8.52 14.08
CA LEU A 6 -15.46 -7.42 13.98
C LEU A 6 -15.25 -6.35 15.08
N GLU A 7 -14.91 -6.76 16.30
CA GLU A 7 -14.62 -5.83 17.39
C GLU A 7 -13.29 -5.11 17.17
N HIS A 8 -12.31 -5.81 16.60
CA HIS A 8 -11.04 -5.23 16.20
C HIS A 8 -11.25 -4.16 15.13
N ASP A 9 -11.91 -4.47 14.02
CA ASP A 9 -12.11 -3.53 12.92
C ASP A 9 -12.84 -2.26 13.35
N ARG A 10 -13.88 -2.40 14.17
CA ARG A 10 -14.65 -1.27 14.70
C ARG A 10 -13.82 -0.34 15.58
N ARG A 11 -12.91 -0.90 16.38
CA ARG A 11 -12.11 -0.15 17.36
C ARG A 11 -10.78 0.36 16.78
N TYR A 12 -10.15 -0.42 15.92
CA TYR A 12 -8.76 -0.27 15.53
C TYR A 12 -8.48 -0.52 14.04
N GLY A 13 -9.50 -0.81 13.21
CA GLY A 13 -9.27 -1.15 11.81
C GLY A 13 -8.56 -0.05 11.02
N GLU A 14 -8.95 1.21 11.19
CA GLU A 14 -8.30 2.35 10.54
C GLU A 14 -7.01 2.76 11.25
N LEU A 15 -6.96 2.62 12.57
CA LEU A 15 -5.71 2.79 13.32
C LEU A 15 -4.63 1.85 12.77
N ASP A 16 -4.95 0.58 12.53
CA ASP A 16 -4.03 -0.40 11.92
C ASP A 16 -3.54 0.07 10.55
N GLN A 17 -4.44 0.59 9.70
CA GLN A 17 -4.05 1.13 8.40
C GLN A 17 -3.11 2.34 8.50
N VAL A 18 -3.38 3.27 9.42
CA VAL A 18 -2.47 4.40 9.68
C VAL A 18 -1.10 3.87 10.13
N MET A 19 -1.08 2.95 11.10
CA MET A 19 0.19 2.42 11.63
C MET A 19 0.98 1.62 10.59
N ARG A 20 0.31 0.94 9.65
CA ARG A 20 0.98 0.26 8.52
C ARG A 20 1.73 1.23 7.61
N ALA A 21 1.22 2.45 7.42
CA ALA A 21 1.90 3.47 6.64
C ALA A 21 3.22 3.94 7.28
N PHE A 22 3.38 3.76 8.59
CA PHE A 22 4.60 4.07 9.34
C PHE A 22 5.60 2.92 9.43
N ILE A 23 5.29 1.72 8.91
CA ILE A 23 6.23 0.60 8.98
C ILE A 23 7.47 0.92 8.13
N GLY A 24 8.63 0.93 8.78
CA GLY A 24 9.90 1.28 8.13
C GLY A 24 10.04 2.77 7.79
N GLN A 25 9.22 3.64 8.37
CA GLN A 25 9.28 5.09 8.23
C GLN A 25 9.55 5.74 9.59
N ASP A 26 10.17 6.92 9.57
CA ASP A 26 10.33 7.72 10.77
C ASP A 26 9.01 8.39 11.16
N ALA A 27 8.69 8.37 12.44
CA ALA A 27 7.52 9.03 13.01
C ALA A 27 7.85 10.48 13.40
N ASP A 28 8.16 11.31 12.40
CA ASP A 28 8.66 12.68 12.54
C ASP A 28 7.58 13.77 12.45
N ASP A 29 6.30 13.39 12.61
CA ASP A 29 5.17 14.33 12.60
C ASP A 29 5.32 15.42 13.67
N THR A 30 5.18 16.67 13.25
CA THR A 30 5.14 17.84 14.14
C THR A 30 3.76 18.49 14.08
N PRO A 31 3.35 19.33 15.05
CA PRO A 31 2.03 20.00 15.00
C PRO A 31 1.77 20.84 13.73
N ASP A 32 2.85 21.29 13.08
CA ASP A 32 2.81 22.16 11.91
C ASP A 32 2.87 21.35 10.61
N GLU A 33 3.67 20.29 10.56
CA GLU A 33 3.95 19.52 9.33
C GLU A 33 3.75 18.01 9.54
N PRO A 34 2.94 17.34 8.69
CA PRO A 34 2.80 15.89 8.72
C PRO A 34 4.03 15.20 8.11
N SER A 35 4.35 14.02 8.62
CA SER A 35 5.42 13.16 8.08
C SER A 35 5.12 12.70 6.65
N GLN A 36 6.14 12.14 5.99
CA GLN A 36 5.98 11.49 4.70
C GLN A 36 5.01 10.29 4.78
N ALA A 37 5.08 9.52 5.86
CA ALA A 37 4.19 8.38 6.11
C ALA A 37 2.73 8.80 6.25
N LEU A 38 2.44 9.83 7.06
CA LEU A 38 1.09 10.36 7.20
C LEU A 38 0.60 10.99 5.89
N THR A 39 1.46 11.72 5.18
CA THR A 39 1.12 12.32 3.89
C THR A 39 0.76 11.24 2.86
N ALA A 40 1.51 10.14 2.80
CA ALA A 40 1.22 8.99 1.96
C ALA A 40 -0.12 8.34 2.33
N TYR A 41 -0.37 8.11 3.62
CA TYR A 41 -1.64 7.59 4.10
C TYR A 41 -2.83 8.47 3.71
N LEU A 42 -2.71 9.78 3.92
CA LEU A 42 -3.74 10.76 3.56
C LEU A 42 -3.97 10.77 2.05
N ARG A 43 -2.91 10.84 1.24
CA ARG A 43 -3.00 10.81 -0.23
C ARG A 43 -3.76 9.57 -0.68
N HIS A 44 -3.29 8.38 -0.30
CA HIS A 44 -3.94 7.14 -0.71
C HIS A 44 -5.40 7.07 -0.26
N THR A 45 -5.69 7.40 1.01
CA THR A 45 -7.02 7.25 1.59
C THR A 45 -8.02 8.26 1.02
N TRP A 46 -7.63 9.50 0.76
CA TRP A 46 -8.50 10.51 0.13
C TRP A 46 -9.02 10.06 -1.23
N HIS A 47 -8.17 9.43 -2.04
CA HIS A 47 -8.50 9.09 -3.42
C HIS A 47 -9.19 7.73 -3.57
N THR A 48 -9.11 6.87 -2.56
CA THR A 48 -9.67 5.50 -2.62
C THR A 48 -10.84 5.28 -1.67
N ARG A 49 -10.81 5.88 -0.48
CA ARG A 49 -11.75 5.63 0.64
C ARG A 49 -11.86 6.88 1.54
N PRO A 50 -12.30 8.04 1.02
CA PRO A 50 -12.31 9.30 1.78
C PRO A 50 -13.17 9.24 3.05
N TRP A 51 -14.23 8.42 3.06
CA TRP A 51 -15.06 8.20 4.25
C TRP A 51 -14.30 7.56 5.43
N ALA A 52 -13.16 6.93 5.18
CA ALA A 52 -12.35 6.28 6.21
C ALA A 52 -11.57 7.28 7.06
N LEU A 53 -11.28 8.49 6.56
CA LEU A 53 -10.48 9.48 7.27
C LEU A 53 -11.10 9.91 8.60
N ALA A 54 -12.42 10.13 8.63
CA ALA A 54 -13.14 10.45 9.86
C ALA A 54 -13.13 9.28 10.88
N GLN A 55 -13.03 8.04 10.40
CA GLN A 55 -12.86 6.89 11.29
C GLN A 55 -11.43 6.75 11.79
N ALA A 56 -10.44 7.00 10.93
CA ALA A 56 -9.03 7.02 11.28
C ALA A 56 -8.75 8.06 12.37
N GLU A 57 -9.20 9.30 12.18
CA GLU A 57 -9.10 10.37 13.17
C GLU A 57 -9.65 9.92 14.52
N ARG A 58 -10.89 9.41 14.55
CA ARG A 58 -11.57 8.99 15.77
C ARG A 58 -10.83 7.86 16.47
N GLN A 59 -10.41 6.83 15.73
CA GLN A 59 -9.75 5.66 16.31
C GLN A 59 -8.34 6.00 16.83
N VAL A 60 -7.58 6.82 16.10
CA VAL A 60 -6.27 7.32 16.53
C VAL A 60 -6.42 8.16 17.80
N ARG A 61 -7.36 9.12 17.83
CA ARG A 61 -7.61 9.96 19.01
C ARG A 61 -8.07 9.14 20.21
N GLU A 62 -9.01 8.21 20.02
CA GLU A 62 -9.49 7.37 21.11
C GLU A 62 -8.37 6.50 21.70
N TYR A 63 -7.49 5.95 20.85
CA TYR A 63 -6.32 5.20 21.32
C TYR A 63 -5.35 6.08 22.10
N ALA A 64 -5.10 7.31 21.64
CA ALA A 64 -4.24 8.28 22.32
C ALA A 64 -4.80 8.70 23.69
N GLU A 65 -6.10 8.97 23.79
CA GLU A 65 -6.74 9.41 25.04
C GLU A 65 -6.94 8.27 26.04
N LYS A 66 -7.19 7.05 25.54
CA LYS A 66 -7.52 5.88 26.37
C LYS A 66 -6.61 4.70 26.02
N PRO A 67 -5.30 4.82 26.23
CA PRO A 67 -4.37 3.73 25.95
C PRO A 67 -4.77 2.50 26.77
N PRO A 68 -4.54 1.28 26.25
CA PRO A 68 -4.94 0.06 26.92
C PRO A 68 -4.27 -0.04 28.29
N GLY A 69 -5.07 0.06 29.36
CA GLY A 69 -4.57 -0.14 30.73
C GLY A 69 -4.01 -1.55 30.95
N ARG A 70 -3.18 -1.72 31.99
CA ARG A 70 -2.50 -3.00 32.31
C ARG A 70 -3.40 -4.24 32.32
N LEU A 71 -4.68 -4.07 32.69
CA LEU A 71 -5.66 -5.16 32.67
C LEU A 71 -6.05 -5.58 31.24
N ARG A 72 -6.29 -4.63 30.33
CA ARG A 72 -6.61 -4.93 28.91
C ARG A 72 -5.43 -5.58 28.20
N VAL A 73 -4.22 -5.13 28.51
CA VAL A 73 -2.97 -5.75 28.05
C VAL A 73 -2.92 -7.23 28.46
N ARG A 74 -3.18 -7.51 29.74
CA ARG A 74 -3.23 -8.90 30.25
C ARG A 74 -4.34 -9.76 29.66
N LEU A 75 -5.47 -9.16 29.27
CA LEU A 75 -6.63 -9.87 28.73
C LEU A 75 -6.55 -10.12 27.21
N GLY A 76 -5.54 -9.57 26.54
CA GLY A 76 -5.39 -9.63 25.08
C GLY A 76 -6.43 -8.78 24.33
N GLU A 77 -7.06 -7.83 25.00
CA GLU A 77 -8.12 -6.97 24.47
C GLU A 77 -7.57 -5.60 24.05
N TYR A 78 -6.48 -5.61 23.30
CA TYR A 78 -5.79 -4.38 22.89
C TYR A 78 -5.13 -4.55 21.53
N TYR A 79 -5.09 -3.44 20.79
CA TYR A 79 -4.26 -3.32 19.60
C TYR A 79 -2.80 -3.16 20.02
N VAL A 80 -1.94 -4.05 19.51
CA VAL A 80 -0.49 -4.00 19.69
C VAL A 80 0.06 -3.03 18.66
N MET A 81 0.55 -1.88 19.11
CA MET A 81 1.17 -0.91 18.22
C MET A 81 2.47 -1.49 17.65
N PRO A 82 2.69 -1.42 16.32
CA PRO A 82 3.99 -1.74 15.77
C PRO A 82 5.04 -0.76 16.31
N ASP A 83 6.29 -1.21 16.38
CA ASP A 83 7.40 -0.30 16.71
C ASP A 83 7.63 0.64 15.53
N VAL A 84 7.39 1.93 15.77
CA VAL A 84 7.51 3.03 14.81
C VAL A 84 8.63 4.00 15.21
N GLY A 85 9.54 3.58 16.09
CA GLY A 85 10.68 4.39 16.53
C GLY A 85 10.34 5.52 17.51
N VAL A 86 9.07 5.67 17.91
CA VAL A 86 8.64 6.67 18.89
C VAL A 86 8.95 6.19 20.31
N PRO A 87 9.67 6.99 21.14
CA PRO A 87 9.88 6.68 22.55
C PRO A 87 8.54 6.48 23.28
N GLY A 88 8.47 5.51 24.20
CA GLY A 88 7.20 5.09 24.82
C GLY A 88 6.44 6.19 25.58
N ASP A 89 7.12 7.26 26.04
CA ASP A 89 6.52 8.44 26.65
C ASP A 89 6.00 9.48 25.63
N GLY A 90 6.49 9.43 24.38
CA GLY A 90 6.08 10.29 23.27
C GLY A 90 4.90 9.76 22.44
N VAL A 91 4.62 8.45 22.49
CA VAL A 91 3.58 7.81 21.65
C VAL A 91 2.22 8.48 21.76
N GLN A 92 1.77 8.80 22.99
CA GLN A 92 0.46 9.45 23.19
C GLN A 92 0.38 10.83 22.52
N GLN A 93 1.44 11.63 22.65
CA GLN A 93 1.51 12.96 22.07
C GLN A 93 1.57 12.89 20.54
N TRP A 94 2.38 11.97 20.02
CA TRP A 94 2.49 11.72 18.59
C TRP A 94 1.15 11.29 17.97
N LEU A 95 0.44 10.33 18.56
CA LEU A 95 -0.89 9.93 18.06
C LEU A 95 -1.90 11.08 18.10
N SER A 96 -1.83 11.93 19.12
CA SER A 96 -2.69 13.12 19.20
C SER A 96 -2.37 14.10 18.06
N CYS A 97 -1.08 14.26 17.72
CA CYS A 97 -0.62 15.03 16.56
C CYS A 97 -1.16 14.45 15.25
N LEU A 98 -1.09 13.12 15.06
CA LEU A 98 -1.65 12.46 13.88
C LEU A 98 -3.15 12.71 13.75
N ALA A 99 -3.91 12.55 14.83
CA ALA A 99 -5.35 12.81 14.83
C ALA A 99 -5.67 14.27 14.48
N ASP A 100 -4.86 15.22 14.96
CA ASP A 100 -5.05 16.64 14.64
C ASP A 100 -4.79 16.95 13.16
N HIS A 101 -3.77 16.34 12.56
CA HIS A 101 -3.51 16.45 11.11
C HIS A 101 -4.62 15.83 10.26
N ILE A 102 -5.07 14.61 10.62
CA ILE A 102 -6.16 13.95 9.88
C ILE A 102 -7.44 14.80 9.98
N ARG A 103 -7.76 15.33 11.17
CA ARG A 103 -8.89 16.22 11.36
C ARG A 103 -8.77 17.47 10.48
N ARG A 104 -7.62 18.16 10.52
CA ARG A 104 -7.37 19.38 9.73
C ARG A 104 -7.57 19.10 8.23
N SER A 105 -6.97 18.02 7.72
CA SER A 105 -7.12 17.60 6.33
C SER A 105 -8.60 17.40 5.95
N VAL A 106 -9.40 16.74 6.80
CA VAL A 106 -10.83 16.50 6.55
C VAL A 106 -11.67 17.77 6.64
N GLU A 107 -11.45 18.61 7.66
CA GLU A 107 -12.24 19.84 7.89
C GLU A 107 -11.95 20.92 6.84
N GLU A 108 -10.71 21.03 6.40
CA GLU A 108 -10.26 22.02 5.42
C GLU A 108 -10.35 21.50 3.97
N GLY A 109 -10.56 20.19 3.79
CA GLY A 109 -10.59 19.54 2.48
C GLY A 109 -9.21 19.47 1.81
N GLU A 110 -8.14 19.53 2.60
CA GLU A 110 -6.76 19.49 2.13
C GLU A 110 -6.34 18.04 1.86
N ALA A 111 -6.65 17.56 0.65
CA ALA A 111 -6.13 16.30 0.15
C ALA A 111 -4.73 16.49 -0.45
N PRO A 112 -3.71 15.71 -0.05
CA PRO A 112 -2.42 15.73 -0.73
C PRO A 112 -2.59 15.44 -2.23
N PRO A 113 -1.81 16.12 -3.10
CA PRO A 113 -1.95 15.97 -4.55
C PRO A 113 -1.61 14.53 -4.97
N LEU A 114 -2.26 14.06 -6.04
CA LEU A 114 -1.90 12.81 -6.70
C LEU A 114 -0.55 12.97 -7.39
N VAL A 115 0.48 12.39 -6.78
CA VAL A 115 1.84 12.32 -7.30
C VAL A 115 2.30 10.85 -7.28
N ALA A 116 3.52 10.58 -7.73
CA ALA A 116 4.12 9.25 -7.58
C ALA A 116 4.16 8.86 -6.09
N PRO A 117 3.91 7.59 -5.74
CA PRO A 117 4.02 7.13 -4.37
C PRO A 117 5.43 7.38 -3.80
N ALA A 118 5.48 7.75 -2.53
CA ALA A 118 6.72 8.21 -1.90
C ALA A 118 7.27 7.21 -0.88
N THR A 119 6.45 6.29 -0.38
CA THR A 119 6.85 5.27 0.61
C THR A 119 6.57 3.87 0.11
N HIS A 120 7.29 2.89 0.64
CA HIS A 120 7.07 1.47 0.34
C HIS A 120 5.60 1.06 0.53
N TRP A 121 5.02 1.45 1.67
CA TRP A 121 3.60 1.19 1.94
C TRP A 121 2.69 1.80 0.87
N GLU A 122 2.96 3.02 0.40
CA GLU A 122 2.10 3.68 -0.58
C GLU A 122 2.16 3.02 -1.95
N TRP A 123 3.35 2.56 -2.38
CA TRP A 123 3.52 1.78 -3.61
C TRP A 123 2.65 0.52 -3.57
N HIS A 124 2.75 -0.25 -2.49
CA HIS A 124 2.01 -1.52 -2.34
C HIS A 124 0.52 -1.33 -2.02
N ALA A 125 0.13 -0.21 -1.40
CA ALA A 125 -1.28 0.13 -1.19
C ALA A 125 -1.95 0.56 -2.51
N ARG A 126 -1.23 1.30 -3.36
CA ARG A 126 -1.74 1.82 -4.63
C ARG A 126 -1.73 0.77 -5.75
N PHE A 127 -0.69 -0.04 -5.83
CA PHE A 127 -0.50 -1.03 -6.90
C PHE A 127 -0.32 -2.46 -6.37
N PRO A 128 -1.26 -3.00 -5.57
CA PRO A 128 -1.10 -4.29 -4.92
C PRO A 128 -1.03 -5.46 -5.90
N GLU A 129 -1.78 -5.43 -7.00
CA GLU A 129 -1.75 -6.52 -7.98
C GLU A 129 -0.50 -6.46 -8.84
N LEU A 130 -0.05 -5.25 -9.20
CA LEU A 130 1.24 -5.07 -9.87
C LEU A 130 2.39 -5.54 -8.98
N GLY A 131 2.35 -5.25 -7.68
CA GLY A 131 3.31 -5.76 -6.71
C GLY A 131 3.32 -7.29 -6.65
N GLN A 132 2.14 -7.92 -6.58
CA GLN A 132 2.03 -9.37 -6.58
C GLN A 132 2.55 -10.00 -7.89
N PHE A 133 2.22 -9.41 -9.03
CA PHE A 133 2.68 -9.87 -10.34
C PHE A 133 4.19 -9.79 -10.47
N LEU A 134 4.79 -8.64 -10.15
CA LEU A 134 6.23 -8.41 -10.28
C LEU A 134 7.02 -9.25 -9.28
N GLY A 135 6.64 -9.21 -8.00
CA GLY A 135 7.33 -9.99 -6.96
C GLY A 135 7.09 -11.50 -7.06
N GLY A 136 5.98 -11.92 -7.65
CA GLY A 136 5.62 -13.34 -7.79
C GLY A 136 6.20 -14.00 -9.04
N TRP A 137 6.13 -13.35 -10.20
CA TRP A 137 6.53 -13.93 -11.49
C TRP A 137 7.87 -13.40 -12.02
N PHE A 138 8.37 -12.29 -11.49
CA PHE A 138 9.60 -11.63 -11.95
C PHE A 138 10.60 -11.43 -10.80
N SER A 139 10.62 -12.36 -9.85
CA SER A 139 11.66 -12.46 -8.83
C SER A 139 12.97 -13.02 -9.42
N GLN A 140 14.03 -13.07 -8.63
CA GLN A 140 15.32 -13.67 -9.01
C GLN A 140 15.21 -15.14 -9.47
N ASP A 141 14.15 -15.86 -9.07
CA ASP A 141 13.93 -17.28 -9.38
C ASP A 141 13.22 -17.47 -10.72
N MET A 142 12.73 -16.40 -11.35
CA MET A 142 12.01 -16.44 -12.64
C MET A 142 12.75 -17.25 -13.73
N PRO A 143 14.07 -17.12 -13.95
CA PRO A 143 14.77 -17.89 -15.00
C PRO A 143 14.84 -19.40 -14.74
N ASP A 144 14.62 -19.84 -13.50
CA ASP A 144 14.55 -21.26 -13.13
C ASP A 144 13.13 -21.82 -13.31
N GLU A 145 12.11 -20.97 -13.23
CA GLU A 145 10.69 -21.34 -13.34
C GLU A 145 10.12 -21.20 -14.77
N PHE A 146 10.60 -20.21 -15.52
CA PHE A 146 10.11 -19.85 -16.84
C PHE A 146 11.25 -19.72 -17.84
N ALA A 147 11.01 -20.10 -19.10
CA ALA A 147 12.01 -19.97 -20.16
C ALA A 147 12.27 -18.50 -20.53
N ASP A 148 11.24 -17.64 -20.45
CA ASP A 148 11.32 -16.21 -20.71
C ASP A 148 10.18 -15.42 -20.05
N HIS A 149 10.22 -14.09 -20.23
CA HIS A 149 9.20 -13.17 -19.73
C HIS A 149 7.82 -13.40 -20.35
N GLU A 150 7.75 -13.92 -21.59
CA GLU A 150 6.47 -14.18 -22.25
C GLU A 150 5.77 -15.39 -21.63
N GLU A 151 6.52 -16.45 -21.31
CA GLU A 151 5.99 -17.59 -20.59
C GLU A 151 5.49 -17.20 -19.19
N ALA A 152 6.24 -16.39 -18.44
CA ALA A 152 5.82 -15.90 -17.13
C ALA A 152 4.52 -15.07 -17.21
N VAL A 153 4.40 -14.15 -18.18
CA VAL A 153 3.16 -13.39 -18.41
C VAL A 153 2.00 -14.32 -18.79
N ALA A 154 2.24 -15.30 -19.67
CA ALA A 154 1.22 -16.22 -20.13
C ALA A 154 0.72 -17.14 -19.02
N ASP A 155 1.62 -17.58 -18.13
CA ASP A 155 1.28 -18.34 -16.94
C ASP A 155 0.37 -17.51 -16.02
N TYR A 156 0.78 -16.28 -15.65
CA TYR A 156 -0.04 -15.40 -14.83
C TYR A 156 -1.44 -15.17 -15.42
N TRP A 157 -1.56 -14.94 -16.74
CA TRP A 157 -2.84 -14.81 -17.43
C TRP A 157 -3.67 -16.10 -17.48
N GLY A 158 -3.02 -17.25 -17.51
CA GLY A 158 -3.66 -18.56 -17.60
C GLY A 158 -4.13 -19.11 -16.25
N THR A 159 -3.46 -18.74 -15.16
CA THR A 159 -3.69 -19.32 -13.83
C THR A 159 -4.40 -18.40 -12.86
N THR A 160 -4.31 -17.08 -13.05
CA THR A 160 -4.86 -16.08 -12.11
C THR A 160 -6.33 -15.74 -12.43
N ASP A 161 -7.11 -15.39 -11.40
CA ASP A 161 -8.52 -14.99 -11.59
C ASP A 161 -8.64 -13.81 -12.56
N PRO A 162 -9.56 -13.85 -13.54
CA PRO A 162 -9.72 -12.78 -14.53
C PRO A 162 -9.97 -11.38 -13.95
N HIS A 163 -10.54 -11.26 -12.74
CA HIS A 163 -10.70 -9.97 -12.07
C HIS A 163 -9.36 -9.38 -11.63
N LEU A 164 -8.43 -10.22 -11.16
CA LEU A 164 -7.08 -9.78 -10.78
C LEU A 164 -6.28 -9.43 -12.05
N VAL A 165 -6.45 -10.16 -13.15
CA VAL A 165 -5.89 -9.78 -14.46
C VAL A 165 -6.38 -8.40 -14.92
N ALA A 166 -7.68 -8.14 -14.79
CA ALA A 166 -8.26 -6.84 -15.11
C ALA A 166 -7.75 -5.73 -14.17
N ARG A 167 -7.58 -6.05 -12.88
CA ARG A 167 -7.00 -5.14 -11.89
C ARG A 167 -5.55 -4.79 -12.23
N LEU A 168 -4.70 -5.78 -12.51
CA LEU A 168 -3.32 -5.57 -12.94
C LEU A 168 -3.25 -4.64 -14.14
N THR A 169 -4.09 -4.90 -15.16
CA THR A 169 -4.14 -4.05 -16.36
C THR A 169 -4.47 -2.61 -16.02
N GLY A 170 -5.42 -2.38 -15.10
CA GLY A 170 -5.77 -1.05 -14.61
C GLY A 170 -4.63 -0.38 -13.85
N GLU A 171 -3.96 -1.11 -12.96
CA GLU A 171 -2.83 -0.63 -12.16
C GLU A 171 -1.62 -0.27 -13.04
N ILE A 172 -1.34 -1.06 -14.10
CA ILE A 172 -0.31 -0.73 -15.10
C ILE A 172 -0.64 0.59 -15.81
N HIS A 173 -1.88 0.77 -16.27
CA HIS A 173 -2.28 2.01 -16.92
C HIS A 173 -2.22 3.21 -15.96
N GLU A 174 -2.58 3.01 -14.69
CA GLU A 174 -2.45 4.05 -13.67
C GLU A 174 -0.97 4.43 -13.43
N LEU A 175 -0.07 3.46 -13.33
CA LEU A 175 1.36 3.70 -13.20
C LEU A 175 1.92 4.46 -14.41
N LEU A 176 1.57 4.03 -15.63
CA LEU A 176 1.98 4.72 -16.87
C LEU A 176 1.44 6.16 -16.97
N ALA A 177 0.27 6.43 -16.38
CA ALA A 177 -0.31 7.77 -16.36
C ALA A 177 0.42 8.74 -15.42
N LEU A 178 1.30 8.26 -14.54
CA LEU A 178 2.17 9.13 -13.73
C LEU A 178 3.23 9.84 -14.58
N GLY A 179 3.51 9.35 -15.80
CA GLY A 179 4.42 10.02 -16.73
C GLY A 179 5.85 10.13 -16.21
N LEU A 180 6.31 9.09 -15.51
CA LEU A 180 7.65 9.00 -14.95
C LEU A 180 8.72 8.88 -16.05
N GLU A 181 9.96 9.22 -15.72
CA GLU A 181 11.12 8.91 -16.57
C GLU A 181 11.46 7.41 -16.52
N GLU A 182 12.16 6.86 -17.53
CA GLU A 182 12.47 5.41 -17.58
C GLU A 182 13.25 4.91 -16.38
N SER A 183 14.16 5.73 -15.82
CA SER A 183 14.89 5.38 -14.60
C SER A 183 13.99 5.33 -13.37
N GLU A 184 12.95 6.17 -13.33
CA GLU A 184 11.97 6.18 -12.25
C GLU A 184 11.01 4.99 -12.36
N TYR A 185 10.61 4.59 -13.57
CA TYR A 185 9.90 3.32 -13.76
C TYR A 185 10.74 2.13 -13.32
N ALA A 186 12.04 2.08 -13.63
CA ALA A 186 12.91 1.01 -13.16
C ALA A 186 12.93 0.91 -11.62
N LEU A 187 13.02 2.06 -10.93
CA LEU A 187 12.93 2.11 -9.46
C LEU A 187 11.56 1.67 -8.95
N ALA A 188 10.47 2.09 -9.61
CA ALA A 188 9.11 1.69 -9.25
C ALA A 188 8.89 0.17 -9.40
N LEU A 189 9.40 -0.44 -10.47
CA LEU A 189 9.31 -1.89 -10.68
C LEU A 189 10.10 -2.66 -9.62
N ALA A 190 11.31 -2.19 -9.28
CA ALA A 190 12.09 -2.79 -8.20
C ALA A 190 11.41 -2.64 -6.84
N GLU A 191 10.82 -1.48 -6.54
CA GLU A 191 10.04 -1.22 -5.32
C GLU A 191 8.81 -2.13 -5.20
N LEU A 192 8.20 -2.48 -6.35
CA LEU A 192 7.08 -3.41 -6.44
C LEU A 192 7.52 -4.88 -6.54
N GLY A 193 8.83 -5.17 -6.47
CA GLY A 193 9.37 -6.52 -6.34
C GLY A 193 9.92 -7.17 -7.61
N MET A 194 10.05 -6.44 -8.71
CA MET A 194 10.73 -6.95 -9.90
C MET A 194 12.24 -7.04 -9.65
N GLU A 195 12.83 -8.23 -9.81
CA GLU A 195 14.26 -8.49 -9.59
C GLU A 195 15.02 -8.88 -10.87
N VAL A 196 14.32 -9.00 -12.00
CA VAL A 196 14.91 -9.19 -13.33
C VAL A 196 14.72 -7.96 -14.21
N ASP A 197 15.63 -7.74 -15.16
CA ASP A 197 15.46 -6.66 -16.15
C ASP A 197 14.32 -6.98 -17.12
N PRO A 198 13.54 -5.97 -17.56
CA PRO A 198 12.59 -6.14 -18.65
C PRO A 198 13.26 -6.76 -19.90
N PRO A 199 12.52 -7.58 -20.68
CA PRO A 199 13.09 -8.26 -21.83
C PRO A 199 13.52 -7.25 -22.90
N ALA A 200 14.73 -7.41 -23.43
CA ALA A 200 15.18 -6.62 -24.57
C ALA A 200 14.24 -6.80 -25.78
N PRO A 201 13.97 -5.75 -26.58
CA PRO A 201 14.57 -4.41 -26.55
C PRO A 201 13.78 -3.39 -25.71
N TYR A 202 12.86 -3.82 -24.85
CA TYR A 202 11.93 -2.91 -24.18
C TYR A 202 12.59 -2.19 -23.01
N ALA A 203 12.34 -0.88 -22.92
CA ALA A 203 12.52 -0.14 -21.69
C ALA A 203 11.37 -0.48 -20.69
N PRO A 204 11.51 -0.19 -19.39
CA PRO A 204 10.49 -0.48 -18.38
C PRO A 204 9.06 -0.06 -18.77
N SER A 205 8.86 1.19 -19.19
CA SER A 205 7.53 1.67 -19.56
C SER A 205 6.95 0.94 -20.79
N GLY A 206 7.82 0.66 -21.77
CA GLY A 206 7.46 -0.05 -23.00
C GLY A 206 7.08 -1.51 -22.74
N TRP A 207 7.74 -2.17 -21.80
CA TRP A 207 7.39 -3.53 -21.40
C TRP A 207 6.06 -3.56 -20.65
N LEU A 208 5.83 -2.64 -19.71
CA LEU A 208 4.54 -2.50 -19.02
C LEU A 208 3.39 -2.27 -19.99
N ALA A 209 3.56 -1.37 -20.97
CA ALA A 209 2.56 -1.12 -22.00
C ALA A 209 2.25 -2.40 -22.81
N LEU A 210 3.28 -3.17 -23.18
CA LEU A 210 3.11 -4.45 -23.86
C LEU A 210 2.33 -5.46 -23.01
N VAL A 211 2.63 -5.57 -21.71
CA VAL A 211 1.92 -6.47 -20.79
C VAL A 211 0.43 -6.09 -20.69
N ALA A 212 0.11 -4.79 -20.58
CA ALA A 212 -1.27 -4.32 -20.53
C ALA A 212 -2.04 -4.55 -21.85
N GLU A 213 -1.37 -4.49 -23.00
CA GLU A 213 -1.98 -4.75 -24.31
C GLU A 213 -2.19 -6.24 -24.59
N ARG A 214 -1.34 -7.10 -24.03
CA ARG A 214 -1.45 -8.57 -24.15
C ARG A 214 -2.63 -9.07 -23.32
N ARG A 215 -3.85 -8.96 -23.85
CA ARG A 215 -4.98 -9.74 -23.32
C ARG A 215 -4.71 -11.23 -23.56
N GLY A 216 -4.74 -12.03 -22.48
CA GLY A 216 -4.92 -13.47 -22.58
C GLY A 216 -6.11 -13.75 -23.52
N GLY A 217 -5.88 -14.58 -24.54
CA GLY A 217 -6.95 -15.03 -25.44
C GLY A 217 -8.09 -15.67 -24.65
N PRO A 218 -9.28 -15.81 -25.25
CA PRO A 218 -10.41 -16.45 -24.58
C PRO A 218 -10.00 -17.83 -24.03
N PRO A 219 -10.47 -18.23 -22.84
CA PRO A 219 -10.10 -19.50 -22.23
C PRO A 219 -10.36 -20.64 -23.24
N GLN A 220 -9.32 -21.44 -23.52
CA GLN A 220 -9.50 -22.63 -24.34
C GLN A 220 -10.51 -23.53 -23.61
N PRO A 221 -11.59 -23.98 -24.27
CA PRO A 221 -12.52 -24.91 -23.65
C PRO A 221 -11.75 -26.20 -23.32
N ALA A 222 -11.88 -26.65 -22.08
CA ALA A 222 -11.34 -27.92 -21.61
C ALA A 222 -11.73 -29.03 -22.60
N ARG A 223 -10.73 -29.80 -23.05
CA ARG A 223 -10.94 -30.99 -23.89
C ARG A 223 -11.43 -32.17 -23.06
#